data_AF-A0A564YAN0-F1
#
_entry.id   AF-A0A564YAN0-F1
#
_cell.length_a   1.000
_cell.length_b   1.000
_cell.length_c   1.000
_cell.angle_alpha   90.00
_cell.angle_beta   90.00
_cell.angle_gamma   90.00
#
_symmetry.space_group_name_H-M   'P 1'
#
loop_
_entity.id
_entity.type
_entity.pdbx_description
1 polymer ?
#
loop_
_entity_poly.entity_id
_entity_poly.type
_entity_poly.pdbx_seq_one_letter_code
_entity_poly.pdbx_strand_id
1 'polypeptide(L)'
;MTCKHVENFLSLPGNLQAMDAIYQCIVFPVTVEAIKYKSSQHCAYCRDFPITSNTNRPNLLLACVHCIHLSCFTNNHIEDHFRRYPD
;
A
#
# COMPACT_ATOMS: atom_id res chain seq x y z
N MET A 1 5.63 -12.78 -18.68
CA MET A 1 6.74 -11.81 -18.71
C MET A 1 6.78 -11.10 -17.37
N THR A 2 7.90 -11.17 -16.68
CA THR A 2 8.17 -10.50 -15.41
C THR A 2 8.67 -9.07 -15.65
N CYS A 3 8.39 -8.15 -14.74
CA CYS A 3 8.87 -6.77 -14.84
C CYS A 3 10.33 -6.70 -14.36
N LYS A 4 11.25 -6.28 -15.23
CA LYS A 4 12.68 -6.14 -14.89
C LYS A 4 12.92 -5.22 -13.67
N HIS A 5 12.08 -4.21 -13.47
CA HIS A 5 12.17 -3.33 -12.28
C HIS A 5 11.91 -4.11 -10.98
N VAL A 6 10.93 -5.03 -11.01
CA VAL A 6 10.61 -5.88 -9.86
C VAL A 6 11.73 -6.88 -9.59
N GLU A 7 12.29 -7.50 -10.64
CA GLU A 7 13.41 -8.43 -10.51
C GLU A 7 14.64 -7.75 -9.88
N ASN A 8 14.99 -6.55 -10.34
CA ASN A 8 16.07 -5.77 -9.77
C ASN A 8 15.78 -5.37 -8.31
N PHE A 9 14.55 -4.93 -8.01
CA PHE A 9 14.16 -4.56 -6.65
C PHE A 9 14.25 -5.74 -5.68
N LEU A 10 13.77 -6.92 -6.09
CA LEU A 10 13.79 -8.14 -5.28
C LEU A 10 15.16 -8.83 -5.21
N SER A 11 16.11 -8.46 -6.08
CA SER A 11 17.49 -8.96 -6.01
C SER A 11 18.22 -8.55 -4.73
N LEU A 12 17.72 -7.51 -4.04
CA LEU A 12 18.23 -7.07 -2.74
C LEU A 12 17.52 -7.85 -1.61
N PRO A 13 18.25 -8.64 -0.79
CA PRO A 13 17.63 -9.49 0.24
C PRO A 13 16.75 -8.74 1.25
N GLY A 14 17.12 -7.50 1.60
CA GLY A 14 16.34 -6.67 2.52
C GLY A 14 14.96 -6.28 1.97
N ASN A 15 14.86 -6.06 0.66
CA ASN A 15 13.60 -5.71 0.00
C ASN A 15 12.63 -6.90 -0.04
N LEU A 16 13.16 -8.11 -0.24
CA LEU A 16 12.36 -9.33 -0.17
C LEU A 16 11.80 -9.55 1.24
N GLN A 17 12.61 -9.37 2.28
CA GLN A 17 12.16 -9.47 3.68
C GLN A 17 11.12 -8.40 4.04
N ALA A 18 11.31 -7.16 3.59
CA ALA A 18 10.35 -6.09 3.79
C ALA A 18 9.00 -6.40 3.12
N MET A 19 9.03 -6.91 1.88
CA MET A 19 7.83 -7.35 1.16
C MET A 19 7.08 -8.46 1.91
N ASP A 20 7.79 -9.49 2.37
CA ASP A 20 7.19 -10.58 3.15
C ASP A 20 6.57 -10.07 4.46
N ALA A 21 7.24 -9.17 5.17
CA ALA A 21 6.72 -8.56 6.39
C ALA A 21 5.43 -7.75 6.13
N ILE A 22 5.42 -6.91 5.10
CA ILE A 22 4.23 -6.16 4.67
C ILE A 22 3.09 -7.12 4.33
N TYR A 23 3.38 -8.18 3.59
CA TYR A 23 2.41 -9.17 3.18
C TYR A 23 1.78 -9.90 4.37
N GLN A 24 2.58 -10.36 5.33
CA GLN A 24 2.08 -11.02 6.55
C GLN A 24 1.26 -10.06 7.43
N CYS A 25 1.69 -8.82 7.61
CA CYS A 25 0.99 -7.86 8.46
C CYS A 25 -0.33 -7.35 7.85
N ILE A 26 -0.38 -7.16 6.53
CA ILE A 26 -1.54 -6.52 5.86
C ILE A 26 -2.45 -7.56 5.20
N VAL A 27 -1.92 -8.56 4.52
CA VAL A 27 -2.74 -9.49 3.73
C VAL A 27 -3.27 -10.61 4.61
N PHE A 28 -2.45 -11.20 5.47
CA PHE A 28 -2.80 -12.33 6.32
C PHE A 28 -2.66 -12.05 7.82
N PRO A 29 -3.47 -11.12 8.38
CA PRO A 29 -3.41 -10.85 9.80
C PRO A 29 -3.85 -12.08 10.60
N VAL A 30 -2.96 -12.59 11.47
CA VAL A 30 -3.22 -13.76 12.33
C VAL A 30 -3.63 -13.38 13.76
N THR A 31 -3.49 -12.11 14.15
CA THR A 31 -3.88 -11.59 15.47
C THR A 31 -5.05 -10.63 15.38
N VAL A 32 -5.79 -10.47 16.48
CA VAL A 32 -6.91 -9.52 16.57
C VAL A 32 -6.41 -8.08 16.36
N GLU A 33 -5.24 -7.75 16.89
CA GLU A 33 -4.56 -6.47 16.72
C GLU A 33 -4.25 -6.21 15.24
N ALA A 34 -3.73 -7.22 14.52
CA ALA A 34 -3.44 -7.12 13.10
C ALA A 34 -4.73 -6.98 12.25
N ILE A 35 -5.82 -7.66 12.63
CA ILE A 35 -7.12 -7.50 11.97
C ILE A 35 -7.65 -6.07 12.17
N LYS A 36 -7.59 -5.54 13.40
CA LYS A 36 -7.97 -4.15 13.70
C LYS A 36 -7.13 -3.17 12.91
N TYR A 37 -5.81 -3.37 12.88
CA TYR A 37 -4.90 -2.57 12.09
C TYR A 37 -5.24 -2.62 10.60
N LYS A 38 -5.50 -3.80 10.03
CA LYS A 38 -5.92 -3.94 8.63
C LYS A 38 -7.23 -3.18 8.35
N SER A 39 -8.21 -3.30 9.24
CA SER A 39 -9.51 -2.63 9.09
C SER A 39 -9.45 -1.11 9.22
N SER A 40 -8.45 -0.58 9.92
CA SER A 40 -8.25 0.86 10.08
C SER A 40 -7.46 1.48 8.93
N GLN A 41 -6.89 0.67 8.03
CA GLN A 41 -6.15 1.19 6.89
C GLN A 41 -7.07 1.95 5.92
N HIS A 42 -6.58 3.10 5.48
CA HIS A 42 -7.25 3.97 4.53
C HIS A 42 -6.18 4.60 3.62
N CYS A 43 -6.62 5.20 2.51
CA CYS A 43 -5.71 6.03 1.73
C CYS A 43 -5.30 7.25 2.55
N ALA A 44 -4.01 7.56 2.60
CA ALA A 44 -3.47 8.70 3.34
C ALA A 44 -4.10 10.02 2.86
N TYR A 45 -4.22 10.20 1.54
CA TYR A 45 -4.79 11.39 0.92
C TYR A 45 -6.31 11.50 1.12
N CYS A 46 -7.06 10.39 1.01
CA CYS A 46 -8.51 10.41 1.20
C CYS A 46 -8.92 10.64 2.66
N ARG A 47 -8.02 10.40 3.63
CA ARG A 47 -8.32 10.68 5.04
C ARG A 47 -8.52 12.16 5.29
N ASP A 48 -7.66 12.99 4.69
CA ASP A 48 -7.66 14.43 4.89
C ASP A 48 -8.82 15.11 4.15
N PHE A 49 -9.34 14.44 3.11
CA PHE A 49 -10.51 14.86 2.33
C PHE A 49 -11.53 13.71 2.28
N PRO A 50 -12.27 13.46 3.38
CA PRO A 50 -13.22 12.37 3.44
C PRO A 50 -14.28 12.57 2.35
N ILE A 51 -14.29 11.65 1.38
CA ILE A 51 -15.26 11.70 0.31
C ILE A 51 -16.62 11.36 0.92
N THR A 52 -17.54 12.32 0.88
CA THR A 52 -18.84 12.27 1.56
C THR A 52 -19.80 11.21 0.98
N SER A 53 -19.42 10.53 -0.10
CA SER A 53 -20.19 9.44 -0.70
C SER A 53 -19.53 8.08 -0.45
N ASN A 54 -20.32 7.15 0.12
CA ASN A 54 -19.94 5.73 0.26
C ASN A 54 -19.54 5.06 -1.08
N THR A 55 -19.86 5.69 -2.21
CA THR A 55 -19.51 5.24 -3.57
C THR A 55 -18.04 5.42 -3.92
N ASN A 56 -17.30 6.27 -3.19
CA ASN A 56 -15.89 6.55 -3.48
C ASN A 56 -14.93 5.95 -2.43
N ARG A 57 -15.40 4.98 -1.63
CA ARG A 57 -14.50 4.18 -0.82
C ARG A 57 -13.50 3.52 -1.78
N PRO A 58 -12.19 3.67 -1.58
CA PRO A 58 -11.23 3.13 -2.52
C PRO A 58 -11.36 1.61 -2.54
N ASN A 59 -11.74 1.09 -3.71
CA ASN A 59 -11.91 -0.35 -3.92
C ASN A 59 -10.58 -1.10 -3.89
N LEU A 60 -9.47 -0.37 -4.06
CA LEU A 60 -8.13 -0.90 -4.03
C LEU A 60 -7.19 0.08 -3.32
N LEU A 61 -6.60 -0.39 -2.22
CA LEU A 61 -5.55 0.31 -1.48
C LEU A 61 -4.22 -0.37 -1.79
N LEU A 62 -3.23 0.42 -2.21
CA LEU A 62 -1.90 -0.05 -2.56
C LEU A 62 -0.91 0.45 -1.52
N ALA A 63 0.01 -0.42 -1.12
CA ALA A 63 1.12 -0.07 -0.24
C ALA A 63 2.38 0.19 -1.06
N CYS A 64 3.03 1.32 -0.82
CA CYS A 64 4.36 1.57 -1.33
C CYS A 64 5.35 0.65 -0.62
N VAL A 65 6.17 -0.08 -1.38
CA VAL A 65 7.15 -1.02 -0.82
C VAL A 65 8.31 -0.32 -0.10
N HIS A 66 8.63 0.92 -0.49
CA HIS A 66 9.75 1.68 0.08
C HIS A 66 9.43 2.28 1.45
N CYS A 67 8.17 2.70 1.67
CA CYS A 67 7.80 3.48 2.85
C CYS A 67 6.48 3.04 3.52
N ILE A 68 5.85 1.97 3.03
CA ILE A 68 4.57 1.43 3.54
C ILE A 68 3.44 2.48 3.48
N HIS A 69 3.59 3.49 2.63
CA HIS A 69 2.57 4.51 2.41
C HIS A 69 1.38 3.91 1.67
N LEU A 70 0.18 4.07 2.25
CA LEU A 70 -1.05 3.51 1.68
C LEU A 70 -1.79 4.56 0.86
N SER A 71 -1.90 4.31 -0.44
CA SER A 71 -2.61 5.18 -1.39
C SER A 71 -3.62 4.40 -2.19
N CYS A 72 -4.77 5.02 -2.48
CA CYS A 72 -5.76 4.37 -3.32
C CYS A 72 -5.35 4.42 -4.79
N PHE A 73 -5.69 3.35 -5.49
CA PHE A 73 -5.65 3.32 -6.95
C PHE A 73 -6.82 4.11 -7.54
N THR A 74 -8.00 4.03 -6.92
CA THR A 74 -9.26 4.59 -7.43
C THR A 74 -9.21 6.08 -7.75
N ASN A 75 -8.54 6.88 -6.90
CA ASN A 75 -8.39 8.33 -7.13
C ASN A 75 -6.98 8.70 -7.62
N ASN A 76 -6.23 7.72 -8.11
CA ASN A 76 -4.87 7.90 -8.61
C ASN A 76 -3.84 8.45 -7.60
N HIS A 77 -4.15 8.41 -6.29
CA HIS A 77 -3.27 8.92 -5.25
C HIS A 77 -1.94 8.14 -5.12
N ILE A 78 -1.89 6.91 -5.63
CA ILE A 78 -0.64 6.16 -5.71
C ILE A 78 0.31 6.75 -6.76
N GLU A 79 -0.20 7.24 -7.89
CA GLU A 79 0.62 7.92 -8.88
C GLU A 79 1.09 9.27 -8.37
N ASP A 80 0.24 10.00 -7.65
CA ASP A 80 0.65 11.26 -7.01
C ASP A 80 1.75 11.03 -5.96
N HIS A 81 1.65 9.94 -5.20
CA HIS A 81 2.71 9.53 -4.28
C HIS A 81 4.01 9.24 -5.04
N PHE A 82 3.96 8.43 -6.10
CA PHE A 82 5.13 8.10 -6.92
C PHE A 82 5.77 9.34 -7.56
N ARG A 83 4.98 10.30 -8.07
CA ARG A 83 5.48 11.55 -8.66
C ARG A 83 6.18 12.45 -7.64
N ARG A 84 5.74 12.43 -6.38
CA ARG A 84 6.34 13.23 -5.29
C ARG A 84 7.57 12.57 -4.69
N TYR A 85 7.60 11.24 -4.67
CA TYR A 85 8.68 10.44 -4.11
C TYR A 85 9.13 9.38 -5.14
N PRO A 86 9.81 9.81 -6.22
CA PRO A 86 10.34 8.91 -7.24
C PRO A 86 11.64 8.28 -6.73
N ASP A 87 11.51 7.22 -5.93
CA ASP A 87 12.61 6.32 -5.54
C ASP A 87 12.49 4.98 -6.29
#